data_AF-A0AAV4DMM9-F1
#
_entry.id   AF-A0AAV4DMM9-F1
#
_cell.length_a   1.000
_cell.length_b   1.000
_cell.length_c   1.000
_cell.angle_alpha   90.00
_cell.angle_beta   90.00
_cell.angle_gamma   90.00
#
_symmetry.space_group_name_H-M   'P 1'
#
loop_
_entity.id
_entity.type
_entity.pdbx_description
1 polymer ?
#
loop_
_entity_poly.entity_id
_entity_poly.type
_entity_poly.pdbx_seq_one_letter_code
_entity_poly.pdbx_strand_id
1 'polypeptide(L)'
;MEAEWETVEFDVSPYKNTGTYMLKAGEDKSQLLDDHIVTTQAMTFSPFKKEFEERINNWEYKLKLTQDVIEEWINVQRSWLYLEPIFSSEDITKQLPTESKRYQNMERIWRKVMRMVKLKPKVRTLAVLPLF
;
A
#
# COMPACT_ATOMS: atom_id res chain seq x y z
N MET A 1 -20.10 -6.32 -0.06
CA MET A 1 -18.81 -5.91 0.55
C MET A 1 -17.72 -6.96 0.38
N GLU A 2 -17.61 -8.05 1.17
CA GLU A 2 -16.42 -8.96 1.11
C GLU A 2 -16.10 -9.50 -0.29
N ALA A 3 -17.10 -9.95 -1.05
CA ALA A 3 -16.92 -10.50 -2.40
C ALA A 3 -16.37 -9.47 -3.40
N GLU A 4 -16.72 -8.20 -3.25
CA GLU A 4 -16.24 -7.13 -4.14
C GLU A 4 -14.73 -6.94 -4.00
N TRP A 5 -14.19 -7.14 -2.80
CA TRP A 5 -12.76 -7.02 -2.51
C TRP A 5 -11.92 -8.20 -3.01
N GLU A 6 -12.54 -9.24 -3.58
CA GLU A 6 -11.81 -10.36 -4.20
C GLU A 6 -11.20 -10.00 -5.56
N THR A 7 -11.74 -8.95 -6.19
CA THR A 7 -11.32 -8.45 -7.50
C THR A 7 -10.68 -7.07 -7.44
N VAL A 8 -10.67 -6.40 -6.28
CA VAL A 8 -10.00 -5.10 -6.14
C VAL A 8 -8.49 -5.31 -6.21
N GLU A 9 -7.87 -4.62 -7.16
CA GLU A 9 -6.45 -4.70 -7.46
C GLU A 9 -5.77 -3.33 -7.33
N PHE A 10 -4.57 -3.31 -6.80
CA PHE A 10 -3.69 -2.15 -6.87
C PHE A 10 -3.30 -1.89 -8.32
N ASP A 11 -3.39 -0.62 -8.73
CA ASP A 11 -2.82 -0.22 -10.00
C ASP A 11 -1.36 0.19 -9.78
N VAL A 12 -0.46 -0.48 -10.48
CA VAL A 12 0.98 -0.19 -10.43
C VAL A 12 1.52 0.01 -11.84
N SER A 13 2.26 1.09 -12.03
CA SER A 13 2.86 1.45 -13.31
C SER A 13 4.38 1.58 -13.20
N PRO A 14 5.14 1.24 -14.26
CA PRO A 14 6.57 1.52 -14.30
C PRO A 14 6.86 3.01 -14.05
N TYR A 15 7.93 3.31 -13.31
CA TYR A 15 8.39 4.69 -13.11
C TYR A 15 9.65 4.97 -13.93
N LYS A 16 9.50 5.76 -15.00
CA LYS A 16 10.59 6.15 -15.92
C LYS A 16 11.43 4.93 -16.35
N ASN A 17 12.75 5.08 -16.42
CA ASN A 17 13.71 4.03 -16.75
C ASN A 17 14.37 3.42 -15.50
N THR A 18 13.76 3.56 -14.33
CA THR A 18 14.34 3.08 -13.06
C THR A 18 14.29 1.55 -12.94
N GLY A 19 13.45 0.86 -13.72
CA GLY A 19 13.24 -0.58 -13.61
C GLY A 19 12.43 -0.99 -12.36
N THR A 20 11.73 -0.05 -11.72
CA THR A 20 10.75 -0.32 -10.66
C THR A 20 9.38 0.28 -11.00
N TYR A 21 8.41 0.05 -10.13
CA TYR A 21 7.03 0.51 -10.29
C TYR A 21 6.69 1.54 -9.21
N MET A 22 5.59 2.25 -9.43
CA MET A 22 4.91 3.10 -8.46
C MET A 22 3.44 2.71 -8.39
N LEU A 23 2.84 2.86 -7.21
CA LEU A 23 1.41 2.77 -7.00
C LEU A 23 0.72 3.97 -7.63
N LYS A 24 -0.33 3.70 -8.41
CA LYS A 24 -1.32 4.68 -8.82
C LYS A 24 -2.46 4.63 -7.82
N ALA A 25 -2.64 5.70 -7.06
CA ALA A 25 -3.85 5.89 -6.28
C ALA A 25 -5.00 6.11 -7.28
N GLY A 26 -5.88 5.11 -7.41
CA GLY A 26 -7.13 5.27 -8.16
C GLY A 26 -8.17 5.84 -7.21
N GLU A 27 -8.69 7.03 -7.50
CA GLU A 27 -9.69 7.72 -6.68
C GLU A 27 -10.89 6.80 -6.37
N ASP A 28 -11.35 6.02 -7.36
CA ASP A 28 -12.45 5.06 -7.21
C ASP A 28 -12.22 4.00 -6.12
N LYS A 29 -10.97 3.53 -5.96
CA LYS A 29 -10.65 2.46 -4.98
C LYS A 29 -10.52 3.01 -3.57
N SER A 30 -10.00 4.23 -3.44
CA SER A 30 -9.98 4.95 -2.16
C SER A 30 -11.39 5.27 -1.70
N GLN A 31 -12.25 5.77 -2.60
CA GLN A 31 -13.65 6.01 -2.28
C GLN A 31 -14.38 4.73 -1.86
N LEU A 32 -14.18 3.62 -2.59
CA LEU A 32 -14.75 2.33 -2.23
C LEU A 32 -14.32 1.86 -0.83
N LEU A 33 -13.05 2.08 -0.46
CA LEU A 33 -12.52 1.75 0.86
C LEU A 33 -13.22 2.56 1.94
N ASP A 34 -13.30 3.88 1.78
CA ASP A 34 -13.92 4.78 2.74
C ASP A 34 -15.41 4.47 2.92
N ASP A 35 -16.13 4.26 1.81
CA ASP A 35 -17.55 3.89 1.83
C ASP A 35 -17.78 2.58 2.60
N HIS A 36 -16.94 1.57 2.38
CA HIS A 36 -17.05 0.29 3.07
C HIS A 36 -16.65 0.38 4.54
N ILE A 37 -15.72 1.26 4.91
CA ILE A 37 -15.38 1.54 6.32
C ILE A 37 -16.60 2.14 7.02
N VAL A 38 -17.20 3.21 6.46
CA VAL A 38 -18.38 3.87 7.03
C VAL A 38 -19.56 2.90 7.13
N THR A 39 -19.79 2.12 6.07
CA THR A 39 -20.87 1.13 6.03
C THR A 39 -20.67 0.04 7.09
N THR A 40 -19.45 -0.45 7.27
CA THR A 40 -19.13 -1.46 8.30
C THR A 40 -19.30 -0.89 9.71
N GLN A 41 -18.88 0.35 9.95
CA GLN A 41 -19.09 1.04 11.23
C GLN A 41 -20.58 1.19 11.57
N ALA A 42 -21.42 1.52 10.58
CA ALA A 42 -22.86 1.60 10.79
C ALA A 42 -23.46 0.24 11.23
N MET A 43 -22.96 -0.88 10.71
CA MET A 43 -23.37 -2.22 11.12
C MET A 43 -23.04 -2.52 12.59
N THR A 44 -21.93 -1.97 13.12
CA THR A 44 -21.53 -2.12 14.53
C THR A 44 -22.50 -1.46 15.52
N PHE A 45 -23.33 -0.51 15.05
CA PHE A 45 -24.39 0.12 15.85
C PHE A 45 -25.77 -0.53 15.65
N SER A 46 -25.90 -1.49 14.74
CA SER A 46 -27.17 -2.18 14.49
C SER A 46 -27.61 -3.02 15.70
N PRO A 47 -28.90 -3.00 16.07
CA PRO A 47 -29.43 -3.88 17.11
C PRO A 47 -29.34 -5.38 16.73
N PHE A 48 -29.16 -5.70 15.44
CA PHE A 48 -29.03 -7.07 14.93
C PHE A 48 -27.58 -7.56 14.85
N LYS A 49 -26.60 -6.78 15.32
CA LYS A 49 -25.17 -7.13 15.17
C LYS A 49 -24.74 -8.40 15.89
N LYS A 50 -25.48 -8.81 16.93
CA LYS A 50 -25.04 -9.83 17.90
C LYS A 50 -24.59 -11.15 17.25
N GLU A 51 -25.30 -11.59 16.21
CA GLU A 51 -24.96 -12.84 15.50
C GLU A 51 -23.81 -12.68 14.50
N PHE A 52 -23.43 -11.44 14.17
CA PHE A 52 -22.43 -11.11 13.15
C PHE A 52 -21.23 -10.34 13.72
N GLU A 53 -21.17 -10.12 15.03
CA GLU A 53 -20.23 -9.20 15.68
C GLU A 53 -18.77 -9.54 15.37
N GLU A 54 -18.38 -10.80 15.48
CA GLU A 54 -17.03 -11.25 15.13
C GLU A 54 -16.68 -10.97 13.66
N ARG A 55 -17.63 -11.24 12.76
CA ARG A 55 -17.44 -11.04 11.32
C ARG A 55 -17.32 -9.56 10.97
N ILE A 56 -18.16 -8.70 11.57
CA ILE A 56 -18.12 -7.25 11.41
C ILE A 56 -16.77 -6.71 11.91
N ASN A 57 -16.34 -7.10 13.10
CA ASN A 57 -15.08 -6.63 13.70
C ASN A 57 -13.86 -7.05 12.87
N ASN A 58 -13.82 -8.31 12.41
CA ASN A 58 -12.74 -8.80 11.56
C ASN A 58 -12.71 -8.08 10.20
N TRP A 59 -13.89 -7.79 9.63
CA TRP A 59 -13.99 -7.06 8.38
C TRP A 59 -13.56 -5.60 8.54
N GLU A 60 -14.01 -4.92 9.60
CA GLU A 60 -13.60 -3.55 9.92
C GLU A 60 -12.08 -3.46 10.11
N TYR A 61 -11.49 -4.41 10.85
CA TYR A 61 -10.05 -4.48 11.05
C TYR A 61 -9.29 -4.59 9.72
N LYS A 62 -9.73 -5.46 8.81
CA LYS A 62 -9.10 -5.64 7.48
C LYS A 62 -9.18 -4.37 6.63
N LEU A 63 -10.32 -3.68 6.64
CA LEU A 63 -10.50 -2.43 5.90
C LEU A 63 -9.59 -1.33 6.45
N LYS A 64 -9.56 -1.13 7.77
CA LYS A 64 -8.67 -0.14 8.41
C LYS A 64 -7.20 -0.44 8.17
N LEU A 65 -6.78 -1.70 8.35
CA LEU A 65 -5.41 -2.11 8.05
C LEU A 65 -5.04 -1.85 6.58
N THR A 66 -5.98 -2.07 5.66
CA THR A 66 -5.78 -1.77 4.24
C THR A 66 -5.58 -0.26 4.02
N GLN A 67 -6.36 0.59 4.67
CA GLN A 67 -6.22 2.05 4.62
C GLN A 67 -4.84 2.48 5.12
N ASP A 68 -4.45 2.03 6.32
CA ASP A 68 -3.15 2.35 6.93
C ASP A 68 -1.97 1.94 6.02
N VAL A 69 -2.03 0.74 5.44
CA VAL A 69 -1.00 0.25 4.52
C VAL A 69 -0.91 1.10 3.26
N ILE A 70 -2.04 1.54 2.70
CA ILE A 70 -2.06 2.39 1.50
C ILE A 70 -1.47 3.76 1.82
N GLU A 71 -1.83 4.37 2.95
CA GLU A 71 -1.33 5.67 3.36
C GLU A 71 0.18 5.66 3.58
N GLU A 72 0.68 4.69 4.36
CA GLU A 72 2.11 4.55 4.62
C GLU A 72 2.90 4.27 3.34
N TRP A 73 2.34 3.45 2.45
CA TRP A 73 2.97 3.21 1.15
C TRP A 73 3.05 4.49 0.32
N ILE A 74 1.99 5.30 0.25
CA ILE A 74 2.02 6.58 -0.45
C ILE A 74 3.07 7.51 0.17
N ASN A 75 3.21 7.53 1.50
CA ASN A 75 4.23 8.32 2.19
C ASN A 75 5.66 7.87 1.84
N VAL A 76 5.91 6.56 1.84
CA VAL A 76 7.19 5.97 1.40
C VAL A 76 7.46 6.29 -0.07
N GLN A 77 6.44 6.18 -0.93
CA GLN A 77 6.56 6.49 -2.35
C GLN A 77 6.94 7.95 -2.60
N ARG A 78 6.30 8.90 -1.90
CA ARG A 78 6.61 10.32 -1.99
C ARG A 78 8.07 10.59 -1.60
N SER A 79 8.51 10.00 -0.50
CA SER A 79 9.90 10.10 -0.05
C SER A 79 10.87 9.50 -1.07
N TRP A 80 10.53 8.34 -1.63
CA TRP A 80 11.33 7.69 -2.65
C TRP A 80 11.43 8.52 -3.93
N LEU A 81 10.32 9.08 -4.42
CA LEU A 81 10.29 9.95 -5.61
C LEU A 81 11.15 11.21 -5.47
N TYR A 82 11.24 11.75 -4.25
CA TYR A 82 12.11 12.88 -3.94
C TYR A 82 13.59 12.49 -3.91
N LEU A 83 13.91 11.35 -3.29
CA LEU A 83 15.29 10.91 -3.09
C LEU A 83 15.91 10.26 -4.33
N GLU A 84 15.11 9.61 -5.18
CA GLU A 84 15.58 8.89 -6.38
C GLU A 84 16.46 9.74 -7.32
N PRO A 85 16.04 10.93 -7.77
CA PRO A 85 16.88 11.73 -8.65
C PRO A 85 18.17 12.21 -7.96
N ILE A 86 18.15 12.43 -6.65
CA ILE A 86 19.32 12.88 -5.87
C ILE A 86 20.36 11.77 -5.79
N PHE A 87 19.94 10.57 -5.36
CA PHE A 87 20.84 9.43 -5.17
C PHE A 87 21.17 8.67 -6.45
N SER A 88 20.52 8.99 -7.58
CA SER A 88 20.97 8.55 -8.91
C SER A 88 22.25 9.26 -9.39
N SER A 89 22.65 10.37 -8.76
CA SER A 89 23.85 11.11 -9.13
C SER A 89 25.12 10.44 -8.60
N GLU A 90 26.08 10.19 -9.49
CA GLU A 90 27.40 9.66 -9.11
C GLU A 90 28.17 10.60 -8.19
N ASP A 91 28.00 11.92 -8.36
CA ASP A 91 28.69 12.93 -7.55
C ASP A 91 28.16 12.91 -6.11
N ILE A 92 26.83 12.87 -5.93
CA ILE A 92 26.19 12.68 -4.62
C ILE A 92 26.65 11.37 -3.97
N THR A 93 26.78 10.29 -4.75
CA THR A 93 27.25 9.01 -4.24
C THR A 93 28.67 9.08 -3.66
N LYS A 94 29.55 9.88 -4.28
CA LYS A 94 30.92 10.11 -3.80
C LYS A 94 30.97 11.03 -2.59
N GLN A 95 30.12 12.07 -2.57
CA GLN A 95 30.07 13.04 -1.48
C GLN A 95 29.42 12.48 -0.21
N LEU A 96 28.38 11.64 -0.37
CA LEU A 96 27.56 11.08 0.71
C LEU A 96 27.53 9.54 0.65
N PRO A 97 28.66 8.85 0.86
CA PRO A 97 28.74 7.40 0.66
C PRO A 97 27.91 6.60 1.67
N THR A 98 27.79 7.08 2.91
CA THR A 98 27.02 6.41 3.97
C THR A 98 25.52 6.47 3.68
N GLU A 99 25.02 7.65 3.33
CA GLU A 99 23.64 7.92 2.98
C GLU A 99 23.25 7.16 1.70
N SER A 100 24.14 7.14 0.72
CA SER A 100 23.94 6.39 -0.52
C SER A 100 23.80 4.89 -0.26
N LYS A 101 24.63 4.32 0.62
CA LYS A 101 24.50 2.92 1.03
C LYS A 101 23.17 2.63 1.74
N ARG A 102 22.68 3.57 2.58
CA ARG A 102 21.36 3.45 3.23
C ARG A 102 20.23 3.54 2.20
N TYR A 103 20.31 4.48 1.27
CA TYR A 103 19.35 4.64 0.18
C TYR A 103 19.26 3.35 -0.66
N GLN A 104 20.39 2.80 -1.10
CA GLN A 104 20.42 1.55 -1.89
C GLN A 104 19.77 0.36 -1.16
N ASN A 105 19.97 0.25 0.16
CA ASN A 105 19.32 -0.79 0.96
C ASN A 105 17.79 -0.62 0.96
N MET A 106 17.31 0.60 1.18
CA MET A 106 15.89 0.93 1.12
C MET A 106 15.33 0.69 -0.30
N GLU A 107 16.05 1.11 -1.33
CA GLU A 107 15.66 0.95 -2.73
C GLU A 107 15.50 -0.52 -3.11
N ARG A 108 16.38 -1.41 -2.62
CA ARG A 108 16.27 -2.86 -2.82
C ARG A 108 14.98 -3.42 -2.20
N ILE A 109 14.60 -2.95 -1.00
CA ILE A 109 13.35 -3.35 -0.34
C ILE A 109 12.16 -2.84 -1.14
N TRP A 110 12.16 -1.56 -1.52
CA TRP A 110 11.13 -0.95 -2.37
C TRP A 110 10.90 -1.75 -3.65
N ARG A 111 11.96 -2.05 -4.40
CA ARG A 111 11.91 -2.84 -5.64
C ARG A 111 11.32 -4.23 -5.41
N LYS A 112 11.67 -4.88 -4.30
CA LYS A 112 11.12 -6.20 -3.94
C LYS A 112 9.62 -6.10 -3.69
N VAL A 113 9.18 -5.13 -2.89
CA VAL A 113 7.76 -4.88 -2.58
C VAL A 113 6.99 -4.60 -3.86
N MET A 114 7.41 -3.63 -4.66
CA MET A 114 6.74 -3.26 -5.91
C MET A 114 6.64 -4.42 -6.90
N ARG A 115 7.66 -5.29 -6.98
CA ARG A 115 7.61 -6.50 -7.82
C ARG A 115 6.59 -7.51 -7.31
N MET A 116 6.53 -7.76 -6.00
CA MET A 116 5.54 -8.67 -5.42
C MET A 116 4.12 -8.18 -5.69
N VAL A 117 3.90 -6.88 -5.56
CA VAL A 117 2.60 -6.24 -5.79
C VAL A 117 2.22 -6.34 -7.26
N LYS A 118 3.16 -6.12 -8.18
CA LYS A 118 2.90 -6.30 -9.61
C LYS A 118 2.49 -7.74 -9.95
N LEU A 119 3.09 -8.74 -9.29
CA LEU A 119 2.77 -10.15 -9.49
C LEU A 119 1.47 -10.59 -8.79
N LYS A 120 1.14 -9.94 -7.67
CA LYS A 120 -0.06 -10.22 -6.87
C LYS A 120 -0.78 -8.90 -6.57
N PRO A 121 -1.52 -8.35 -7.55
CA PRO A 121 -2.09 -7.00 -7.44
C PRO A 121 -3.29 -6.95 -6.50
N LYS A 122 -3.89 -8.08 -6.13
CA LYS A 122 -5.08 -8.13 -5.28
C LYS A 122 -4.83 -7.52 -3.90
N VAL A 123 -5.64 -6.54 -3.52
CA VAL A 123 -5.48 -5.80 -2.26
C VAL A 123 -5.58 -6.72 -1.04
N ARG A 124 -6.53 -7.68 -1.07
CA ARG A 124 -6.73 -8.67 -0.01
C ARG A 124 -5.51 -9.54 0.26
N THR A 125 -4.64 -9.77 -0.72
CA THR A 125 -3.44 -10.59 -0.52
C THR A 125 -2.29 -9.84 0.15
N LEU A 126 -2.31 -8.50 0.15
CA LEU A 126 -1.22 -7.67 0.66
C LEU A 126 -1.38 -7.28 2.13
N ALA A 127 -2.63 -7.13 2.61
CA ALA A 127 -2.93 -6.93 4.03
C ALA A 127 -2.55 -8.14 4.92
N VAL A 128 -2.08 -9.25 4.32
CA VAL A 128 -1.66 -10.49 4.99
C VAL A 128 -0.20 -10.83 4.71
N LEU A 129 0.53 -10.03 3.91
CA LEU A 129 1.95 -10.26 3.72
C LEU A 129 2.70 -9.78 4.98
N PRO A 130 3.51 -10.63 5.62
CA PRO A 130 4.41 -10.20 6.67
C PRO A 130 5.55 -9.42 6.00
N LEU A 131 5.31 -8.14 5.73
CA LEU A 131 6.31 -7.20 5.26
C LEU A 131 6.80 -6.27 6.38
N PHE A 132 6.40 -6.56 7.61
CA PHE A 132 7.03 -6.11 8.85
C PHE A 132 7.08 -7.29 9.84
#